data_AF-A0A2V9USX5-F1
#
_entry.id   AF-A0A2V9USX5-F1
#
_cell.length_a   1.000
_cell.length_b   1.000
_cell.length_c   1.000
_cell.angle_alpha   90.00
_cell.angle_beta   90.00
_cell.angle_gamma   90.00
#
_symmetry.space_group_name_H-M   'P 1'
#
loop_
_entity.id
_entity.type
_entity.pdbx_description
1 polymer ?
#
loop_
_entity_poly.entity_id
_entity_poly.type
_entity_poly.pdbx_seq_one_letter_code
_entity_poly.pdbx_strand_id
1 'polypeptide(L)'
;MANPILVTGAAGRVGGVGRTVTELLLKQGKTVRAMVRNEDERAQALRDMGAEVVVGDLLDLDSMHRAIAGCETMYFGMSVSDAYLAATVNAAAVAKHHG
;
A
#
# COMPACT_ATOMS: atom_id res chain seq x y z
N MET A 1 -18.19 -7.37 -4.49
CA MET A 1 -17.00 -7.62 -3.65
C MET A 1 -16.64 -6.30 -2.98
N ALA A 2 -16.02 -6.33 -1.79
CA ALA A 2 -15.58 -5.10 -1.13
C ALA A 2 -14.30 -4.58 -1.79
N ASN A 3 -14.21 -3.26 -2.00
CA ASN A 3 -13.03 -2.62 -2.58
C ASN A 3 -11.91 -2.54 -1.52
N PRO A 4 -10.72 -3.11 -1.77
CA PRO A 4 -9.66 -3.14 -0.77
C PRO A 4 -9.14 -1.73 -0.46
N ILE A 5 -8.76 -1.52 0.80
CA ILE A 5 -8.03 -0.32 1.21
C ILE A 5 -6.54 -0.56 0.90
N LEU A 6 -5.95 0.30 0.06
CA LEU A 6 -4.52 0.24 -0.26
C LEU A 6 -3.70 0.84 0.88
N VAL A 7 -2.67 0.14 1.34
CA VAL A 7 -1.75 0.61 2.38
C VAL A 7 -0.32 0.58 1.84
N THR A 8 0.34 1.76 1.75
CA THR A 8 1.78 1.83 1.47
C THR A 8 2.61 1.68 2.73
N GLY A 9 3.88 1.32 2.57
CA GLY A 9 4.78 1.12 3.71
C GLY A 9 4.31 0.01 4.65
N ALA A 10 3.46 -0.90 4.19
CA ALA A 10 2.85 -1.96 5.00
C ALA A 10 3.89 -2.93 5.61
N ALA A 11 5.00 -3.15 4.89
CA ALA A 11 6.16 -3.91 5.36
C ALA A 11 7.29 -3.03 5.94
N GLY A 12 7.04 -1.74 6.15
CA GLY A 12 8.02 -0.75 6.55
C GLY A 12 8.47 -0.90 8.01
N ARG A 13 9.75 -0.56 8.27
CA ARG A 13 10.35 -0.58 9.61
C ARG A 13 10.29 0.76 10.33
N VAL A 14 10.15 1.87 9.60
CA VAL A 14 10.14 3.22 10.19
C VAL A 14 8.81 3.43 10.91
N GLY A 15 8.84 3.32 12.25
CA GLY A 15 7.68 3.47 13.12
C GLY A 15 6.62 2.37 13.06
N GLY A 16 6.69 1.45 12.08
CA GLY A 16 5.73 0.34 11.93
C GLY A 16 4.30 0.77 11.62
N VAL A 17 4.07 2.04 11.30
CA VAL A 17 2.71 2.61 11.19
C VAL A 17 1.89 1.92 10.10
N GLY A 18 2.45 1.71 8.91
CA GLY A 18 1.77 1.01 7.82
C GLY A 18 1.37 -0.43 8.20
N ARG A 19 2.22 -1.13 8.97
CA ARG A 19 1.89 -2.45 9.52
C ARG A 19 0.76 -2.37 10.52
N THR A 20 0.82 -1.45 11.47
CA THR A 20 -0.26 -1.24 12.46
C THR A 20 -1.59 -0.88 11.80
N VAL A 21 -1.58 0.00 10.79
CA VAL A 21 -2.77 0.35 10.00
C VAL A 21 -3.34 -0.90 9.33
N THR A 22 -2.48 -1.71 8.69
CA THR A 22 -2.90 -2.98 8.07
C THR A 22 -3.55 -3.91 9.09
N GLU A 23 -2.91 -4.13 10.25
CA GLU A 23 -3.42 -4.99 11.32
C GLU A 23 -4.79 -4.53 11.84
N LEU A 24 -4.95 -3.22 12.07
CA LEU A 24 -6.21 -2.67 12.58
C LEU A 24 -7.35 -2.77 11.57
N LEU A 25 -7.08 -2.48 10.29
CA LEU A 25 -8.08 -2.59 9.23
C LEU A 25 -8.54 -4.05 9.05
N LEU A 26 -7.60 -5.00 9.05
CA LEU A 26 -7.91 -6.43 8.97
C LEU A 26 -8.73 -6.90 10.18
N LYS A 27 -8.37 -6.48 11.41
CA LYS A 27 -9.14 -6.77 12.63
C LYS A 27 -10.57 -6.21 12.60
N GLN A 28 -10.81 -5.15 11.84
CA GLN A 28 -12.14 -4.57 11.62
C GLN A 28 -12.91 -5.27 10.48
N GLY A 29 -12.37 -6.34 9.90
CA GLY A 29 -12.98 -7.07 8.79
C GLY A 29 -12.94 -6.33 7.46
N LYS A 30 -12.06 -5.33 7.30
CA LYS A 30 -11.85 -4.65 6.02
C LYS A 30 -10.92 -5.47 5.13
N THR A 31 -11.17 -5.47 3.84
CA THR A 31 -10.22 -6.01 2.84
C THR A 31 -9.07 -5.02 2.70
N VAL A 32 -7.83 -5.49 2.84
CA VAL A 32 -6.63 -4.66 2.76
C VAL A 32 -5.73 -5.16 1.64
N ARG A 33 -5.29 -4.24 0.79
CA ARG A 33 -4.19 -4.46 -0.15
C ARG A 33 -2.94 -3.78 0.38
N ALA A 34 -1.93 -4.56 0.72
CA ALA A 34 -0.66 -4.08 1.21
C ALA A 34 0.36 -3.99 0.07
N MET A 35 0.84 -2.79 -0.22
CA MET A 35 1.91 -2.60 -1.20
C MET A 35 3.27 -2.77 -0.53
N VAL A 36 4.10 -3.64 -1.12
CA VAL A 36 5.45 -3.93 -0.67
C VAL A 36 6.44 -3.73 -1.83
N ARG A 37 7.69 -3.40 -1.49
CA ARG A 37 8.74 -3.21 -2.50
C ARG A 37 9.30 -4.54 -3.00
N ASN A 38 9.44 -5.52 -2.11
CA ASN A 38 10.07 -6.80 -2.39
C ASN A 38 9.16 -7.95 -1.95
N GLU A 39 9.27 -9.05 -2.67
CA GLU A 39 8.69 -10.34 -2.29
C GLU A 39 9.64 -11.02 -1.28
N ASP A 40 9.40 -10.80 0.02
CA ASP A 40 10.25 -11.30 1.11
C ASP A 40 9.41 -11.79 2.32
N GLU A 41 10.07 -12.16 3.42
CA GLU A 41 9.40 -12.64 4.64
C GLU A 41 8.37 -11.65 5.19
N ARG A 42 8.53 -10.34 4.95
CA ARG A 42 7.56 -9.33 5.40
C ARG A 42 6.32 -9.33 4.53
N ALA A 43 6.49 -9.55 3.23
CA ALA A 43 5.38 -9.79 2.31
C ALA A 43 4.61 -11.05 2.74
N GLN A 44 5.31 -12.14 3.06
CA GLN A 44 4.67 -13.36 3.54
C GLN A 44 3.91 -13.14 4.86
N ALA A 45 4.50 -12.44 5.83
CA ALA A 45 3.84 -12.14 7.09
C ALA A 45 2.53 -11.34 6.90
N LEU A 46 2.47 -10.43 5.92
CA LEU A 46 1.24 -9.70 5.59
C LEU A 46 0.18 -10.62 4.98
N ARG A 47 0.57 -11.59 4.14
CA ARG A 47 -0.36 -12.60 3.61
C ARG A 47 -0.91 -13.51 4.70
N ASP A 48 -0.06 -13.95 5.62
CA ASP A 48 -0.45 -14.81 6.74
C ASP A 48 -1.46 -14.10 7.66
N MET A 49 -1.43 -12.77 7.70
CA MET A 49 -2.42 -11.94 8.39
C MET A 49 -3.73 -11.75 7.61
N GLY A 50 -3.78 -12.15 6.34
CA GLY A 50 -4.95 -12.03 5.46
C GLY A 50 -4.95 -10.80 4.55
N ALA A 51 -3.84 -10.06 4.44
CA ALA A 51 -3.73 -8.97 3.45
C ALA A 51 -3.52 -9.52 2.04
N GLU A 52 -4.12 -8.88 1.05
CA GLU A 52 -3.71 -9.03 -0.34
C GLU A 52 -2.38 -8.28 -0.54
N VAL A 53 -1.32 -8.97 -0.94
CA VAL A 53 -0.02 -8.33 -1.14
C VAL A 53 0.20 -8.03 -2.62
N VAL A 54 0.53 -6.77 -2.91
CA VAL A 54 0.98 -6.32 -4.23
C VAL A 54 2.43 -5.85 -4.16
N VAL A 55 3.27 -6.40 -5.03
CA VAL A 55 4.67 -5.96 -5.16
C VAL A 55 4.75 -4.83 -6.19
N GLY A 56 5.42 -3.75 -5.85
CA GLY A 56 5.64 -2.65 -6.78
C GLY A 56 6.54 -1.54 -6.24
N ASP A 57 6.97 -0.66 -7.13
CA ASP A 57 7.72 0.54 -6.80
C ASP A 57 6.80 1.77 -6.89
N LEU A 58 6.87 2.67 -5.89
CA LEU A 58 6.07 3.89 -5.89
C LEU A 58 6.52 4.90 -6.96
N LEU A 59 7.75 4.75 -7.47
CA LEU A 59 8.30 5.58 -8.54
C LEU A 59 7.94 5.04 -9.94
N ASP A 60 7.42 3.83 -10.04
CA ASP A 60 6.95 3.22 -11.29
C ASP A 60 5.42 3.41 -11.43
N LEU A 61 5.01 4.16 -12.45
CA LEU A 61 3.58 4.45 -12.68
C LEU A 61 2.78 3.18 -12.97
N ASP A 62 3.34 2.21 -13.69
CA ASP A 62 2.62 0.96 -13.99
C ASP A 62 2.37 0.15 -12.70
N SER A 63 3.36 0.11 -11.80
CA SER A 63 3.19 -0.44 -10.45
C SER A 63 2.10 0.28 -9.66
N MET A 64 2.06 1.61 -9.71
CA MET A 64 1.02 2.39 -9.04
C MET A 64 -0.37 2.12 -9.61
N HIS A 65 -0.52 2.02 -10.93
CA HIS A 65 -1.80 1.67 -11.55
C HIS A 65 -2.29 0.29 -11.10
N ARG A 66 -1.40 -0.72 -11.06
CA ARG A 66 -1.76 -2.06 -10.56
C ARG A 66 -2.15 -2.05 -9.08
N ALA A 67 -1.42 -1.31 -8.24
CA ALA A 67 -1.69 -1.25 -6.81
C ALA A 67 -3.04 -0.58 -6.51
N ILE A 68 -3.35 0.52 -7.22
CA ILE A 68 -4.55 1.35 -6.98
C ILE A 68 -5.81 0.78 -7.66
N ALA A 69 -5.69 0.02 -8.75
CA ALA A 69 -6.85 -0.49 -9.47
C ALA A 69 -7.84 -1.26 -8.57
N GLY A 70 -9.09 -0.78 -8.51
CA GLY A 70 -10.15 -1.35 -7.69
C GLY A 70 -10.12 -0.96 -6.21
N CYS A 71 -9.22 -0.08 -5.78
CA CYS A 71 -9.20 0.53 -4.45
C CYS A 71 -9.96 1.86 -4.46
N GLU A 72 -10.88 2.07 -3.51
CA GLU A 72 -11.54 3.37 -3.29
C GLU A 72 -10.86 4.21 -2.20
N THR A 73 -9.99 3.61 -1.40
CA THR A 73 -9.36 4.28 -0.27
C THR A 73 -7.90 3.86 -0.16
N MET A 74 -7.04 4.83 0.13
CA MET A 74 -5.61 4.62 0.25
C MET A 74 -5.06 5.29 1.52
N TYR A 75 -4.25 4.55 2.26
CA TYR A 75 -3.30 5.10 3.21
C TYR A 75 -1.93 5.24 2.54
N PHE A 76 -1.48 6.48 2.36
CA PHE A 76 -0.13 6.79 1.89
C PHE A 76 0.70 7.37 3.04
N GLY A 77 1.66 6.60 3.56
CA GLY A 77 2.52 7.01 4.67
C GLY A 77 3.98 6.71 4.39
N MET A 78 4.73 7.75 3.99
CA MET A 78 6.17 7.65 3.70
C MET A 78 6.96 8.71 4.49
N SER A 79 8.26 8.44 4.72
CA SER A 79 9.16 9.44 5.30
C SER A 79 9.36 10.63 4.38
N VAL A 80 9.89 11.75 4.89
CA VAL A 80 10.22 12.91 4.08
C VAL A 80 11.53 12.67 3.32
N SER A 81 11.47 12.66 2.00
CA SER A 81 12.63 12.63 1.09
C SER A 81 12.22 13.09 -0.32
N ASP A 82 13.19 13.47 -1.15
CA ASP A 82 12.96 13.85 -2.54
C ASP A 82 12.29 12.71 -3.34
N ALA A 83 12.74 11.47 -3.13
CA ALA A 83 12.14 10.30 -3.76
C ALA A 83 10.68 10.11 -3.34
N TYR A 84 10.35 10.32 -2.06
CA TYR A 84 8.98 10.17 -1.59
C TYR A 84 8.07 11.35 -1.94
N LEU A 85 8.63 12.53 -2.20
CA LEU A 85 7.88 13.62 -2.81
C LEU A 85 7.42 13.24 -4.21
N ALA A 86 8.31 12.71 -5.06
CA ALA A 86 7.94 12.20 -6.38
C ALA A 86 6.93 11.04 -6.29
N ALA A 87 7.13 10.09 -5.38
CA ALA A 87 6.18 9.01 -5.11
C ALA A 87 4.78 9.52 -4.72
N THR A 88 4.71 10.60 -3.93
CA THR A 88 3.44 11.24 -3.53
C THR A 88 2.71 11.79 -4.75
N VAL A 89 3.43 12.46 -5.66
CA VAL A 89 2.85 12.97 -6.92
C VAL A 89 2.33 11.83 -7.78
N ASN A 90 3.10 10.75 -7.96
CA ASN A 90 2.67 9.58 -8.71
C ASN A 90 1.41 8.95 -8.11
N ALA A 91 1.39 8.74 -6.80
CA ALA A 91 0.24 8.18 -6.10
C ALA A 91 -1.01 9.04 -6.27
N ALA A 92 -0.90 10.36 -6.08
CA ALA A 92 -2.02 11.27 -6.23
C ALA A 92 -2.54 11.34 -7.68
N ALA A 93 -1.64 11.37 -8.66
CA ALA A 93 -2.00 11.40 -10.08
C ALA A 93 -2.72 10.12 -10.51
N VAL A 94 -2.20 8.95 -10.12
CA VAL A 94 -2.80 7.65 -10.45
C VAL A 94 -4.10 7.43 -9.67
N ALA A 95 -4.18 7.82 -8.40
CA ALA A 95 -5.43 7.75 -7.64
C ALA A 95 -6.53 8.56 -8.34
N LYS A 96 -6.25 9.81 -8.69
CA LYS A 96 -7.19 10.67 -9.43
C LYS A 96 -7.64 10.08 -10.77
N HIS A 97 -6.81 9.27 -11.42
CA HIS A 97 -7.17 8.58 -12.65
C HIS A 97 -8.20 7.46 -12.43
N HIS A 98 -8.12 6.75 -11.30
CA HIS A 98 -9.00 5.60 -10.99
C HIS A 98 -10.32 5.98 -10.30
N GLY A 99 -10.46 7.22 -9.81
CA GLY A 99 -11.68 7.74 -9.17
C GLY A 99 -11.47 8.10 -7.71
#